data_AF-A0A962YK67-F1
#
_entry.id   AF-A0A962YK67-F1
#
_cell.length_a   1.000
_cell.length_b   1.000
_cell.length_c   1.000
_cell.angle_alpha   90.00
_cell.angle_beta   90.00
_cell.angle_gamma   90.00
#
_symmetry.space_group_name_H-M   'P 1'
#
loop_
_entity.id
_entity.type
_entity.pdbx_description
1 polymer ?
#
loop_
_entity_poly.entity_id
_entity_poly.type
_entity_poly.pdbx_seq_one_letter_code
_entity_poly.pdbx_strand_id
1 'polypeptide(L)'
;MKNLMLTLAIVATAPFAVADDIDEFQRLEESIRQDIVCLDLLPDNVDEGQRQHATRKFYSALVSSIRSYVEVGIRAGLPDLVAIRDYVGNDEILIGVFLGAMLSDDTKLQREKDAMSPGQTELETSRLLWSTHGCATRYAAL
;
A
#
# COMPACT_ATOMS: atom_id res chain seq x y z
N MET A 1 -38.31 -41.86 -25.93
CA MET A 1 -37.42 -41.79 -24.76
C MET A 1 -36.16 -41.05 -25.19
N LYS A 2 -36.06 -39.75 -24.87
CA LYS A 2 -34.93 -38.89 -25.28
C LYS A 2 -33.91 -38.85 -24.14
N ASN A 3 -32.68 -39.25 -24.45
CA ASN A 3 -31.51 -39.19 -23.58
C ASN A 3 -31.22 -37.73 -23.21
N LEU A 4 -31.19 -37.44 -21.92
CA LEU A 4 -30.66 -36.18 -21.38
C LEU A 4 -29.22 -36.46 -20.93
N MET A 5 -28.25 -36.22 -21.81
CA MET A 5 -26.84 -36.10 -21.41
C MET A 5 -26.68 -34.73 -20.75
N LEU A 6 -26.60 -34.71 -19.42
CA LEU A 6 -26.18 -33.54 -18.66
C LEU A 6 -24.66 -33.50 -18.67
N THR A 7 -24.07 -32.70 -19.56
CA THR A 7 -22.63 -32.44 -19.57
C THR A 7 -22.33 -31.46 -18.43
N LEU A 8 -21.91 -31.98 -17.29
CA LEU A 8 -21.43 -31.18 -16.16
C LEU A 8 -20.00 -30.70 -16.47
N ALA A 9 -19.89 -29.61 -17.22
CA ALA A 9 -18.62 -28.89 -17.35
C ALA A 9 -18.44 -28.01 -16.10
N ILE A 10 -17.91 -28.59 -15.02
CA ILE A 10 -17.40 -27.80 -13.90
C ILE A 10 -16.14 -27.10 -14.42
N VAL A 11 -16.27 -25.80 -14.68
CA VAL A 11 -15.17 -24.92 -15.03
C VAL A 11 -14.25 -24.81 -13.81
N ALA A 12 -13.19 -25.62 -13.79
CA ALA A 12 -12.16 -25.66 -12.76
C ALA A 12 -11.13 -24.51 -12.91
N THR A 13 -11.57 -23.29 -13.19
CA THR A 13 -10.67 -22.10 -13.28
C THR A 13 -10.61 -21.28 -12.00
N ALA A 14 -11.44 -21.60 -11.00
CA ALA A 14 -11.58 -20.83 -9.77
C ALA A 14 -10.35 -20.78 -8.83
N PRO A 15 -9.54 -21.84 -8.63
CA PRO A 15 -8.51 -21.81 -7.60
C PRO A 15 -7.29 -20.96 -8.00
N PHE A 16 -6.99 -20.86 -9.30
CA PHE A 16 -5.85 -20.08 -9.79
C PHE A 16 -6.11 -18.57 -9.73
N ALA A 17 -7.31 -18.13 -10.13
CA ALA A 17 -7.68 -16.71 -10.09
C ALA A 17 -7.70 -16.14 -8.66
N VAL A 18 -8.17 -16.93 -7.68
CA VAL A 18 -8.17 -16.52 -6.27
C VAL A 18 -6.75 -16.48 -5.68
N ALA A 19 -5.87 -17.42 -6.06
CA ALA A 19 -4.48 -17.40 -5.62
C ALA A 19 -3.73 -16.18 -6.20
N ASP A 20 -3.95 -15.86 -7.47
CA ASP A 20 -3.36 -14.69 -8.13
C ASP A 20 -3.84 -13.37 -7.48
N ASP A 21 -5.14 -13.25 -7.17
CA ASP A 21 -5.70 -12.09 -6.48
C ASP A 21 -5.13 -11.96 -5.05
N ILE A 22 -4.89 -13.06 -4.32
CA ILE A 22 -4.27 -13.01 -2.97
C ILE A 22 -2.80 -12.56 -3.06
N ASP A 23 -2.04 -13.08 -4.02
CA ASP A 23 -0.63 -12.70 -4.21
C ASP A 23 -0.49 -11.26 -4.68
N GLU A 24 -1.41 -10.79 -5.53
CA GLU A 24 -1.49 -9.38 -5.95
C GLU A 24 -1.88 -8.48 -4.76
N PHE A 25 -2.86 -8.90 -3.96
CA PHE A 25 -3.31 -8.18 -2.78
C PHE A 25 -2.17 -7.96 -1.78
N GLN A 26 -1.41 -9.01 -1.45
CA GLN A 26 -0.26 -8.92 -0.55
C GLN A 26 0.85 -8.01 -1.11
N ARG A 27 1.11 -8.07 -2.42
CA ARG A 27 2.09 -7.19 -3.07
C ARG A 27 1.66 -5.72 -3.01
N LEU A 28 0.38 -5.45 -3.22
CA LEU A 28 -0.19 -4.11 -3.10
C LEU A 28 -0.14 -3.61 -1.66
N GLU A 29 -0.42 -4.48 -0.67
CA GLU A 29 -0.32 -4.14 0.75
C GLU A 29 1.10 -3.71 1.12
N GLU A 30 2.10 -4.51 0.75
CA GLU A 30 3.50 -4.23 1.04
C GLU A 30 3.96 -2.94 0.34
N SER A 31 3.54 -2.75 -0.92
CA SER A 31 3.81 -1.52 -1.65
C SER A 31 3.21 -0.29 -0.97
N ILE A 32 1.98 -0.38 -0.45
CA ILE A 32 1.31 0.73 0.26
C ILE A 32 1.98 0.99 1.60
N ARG A 33 2.37 -0.06 2.35
CA ARG A 33 3.11 0.07 3.62
C ARG A 33 4.45 0.77 3.41
N GLN A 34 5.20 0.36 2.39
CA GLN A 34 6.46 1.00 2.02
C GLN A 34 6.25 2.47 1.64
N ASP A 35 5.17 2.76 0.91
CA ASP A 35 4.78 4.12 0.56
C ASP A 35 4.55 4.95 1.83
N ILE A 36 3.74 4.48 2.78
CA ILE A 36 3.48 5.20 4.04
C ILE A 36 4.79 5.50 4.80
N VAL A 37 5.68 4.52 4.96
CA VAL A 37 6.98 4.71 5.64
C VAL A 37 7.82 5.79 4.96
N CYS A 38 7.90 5.77 3.63
CA CYS A 38 8.64 6.78 2.89
C CYS A 38 8.00 8.17 3.00
N LEU A 39 6.65 8.27 3.09
CA LEU A 39 6.00 9.55 3.35
C LEU A 39 6.38 10.13 4.72
N ASP A 40 6.43 9.29 5.77
CA ASP A 40 6.79 9.71 7.13
C ASP A 40 8.25 10.16 7.25
N LEU A 41 9.13 9.58 6.45
CA LEU A 41 10.55 9.96 6.40
C LEU A 41 10.81 11.20 5.52
N LEU A 42 9.87 11.58 4.64
CA LEU A 42 10.06 12.66 3.66
C LEU A 42 10.37 14.04 4.29
N PRO A 43 9.67 14.52 5.34
CA PRO A 43 9.85 15.89 5.86
C PRO A 43 11.28 16.19 6.28
N ASP A 44 11.97 15.17 6.81
CA ASP A 44 13.34 15.26 7.29
C ASP A 44 14.35 15.19 6.15
N ASN A 45 13.98 14.64 4.98
CA ASN A 45 14.94 14.27 3.94
C ASN A 45 15.04 15.25 2.77
N VAL A 46 14.09 16.17 2.60
CA VAL A 46 14.03 17.07 1.43
C VAL A 46 13.76 18.52 1.81
N ASP A 47 14.34 19.44 1.03
CA ASP A 47 14.06 20.87 1.15
C ASP A 47 12.58 21.18 0.87
N GLU A 48 12.07 22.28 1.45
CA GLU A 48 10.65 22.70 1.38
C GLU A 48 10.08 22.70 -0.05
N GLY A 49 10.89 23.14 -1.04
CA GLY A 49 10.49 23.17 -2.46
C GLY A 49 10.42 21.79 -3.12
N GLN A 50 11.29 20.86 -2.73
CA GLN A 50 11.30 19.48 -3.23
C GLN A 50 10.22 18.63 -2.55
N ARG A 51 9.87 18.97 -1.30
CA ARG A 51 8.81 18.32 -0.52
C ARG A 51 7.49 18.30 -1.28
N GLN A 52 7.03 19.45 -1.80
CA GLN A 52 5.75 19.49 -2.53
C GLN A 52 5.72 18.58 -3.77
N HIS A 53 6.83 18.47 -4.50
CA HIS A 53 6.89 17.62 -5.68
C HIS A 53 6.90 16.14 -5.29
N ALA A 54 7.73 15.79 -4.31
CA ALA A 54 7.83 14.45 -3.74
C ALA A 54 6.49 13.99 -3.17
N THR A 55 5.87 14.80 -2.32
CA THR A 55 4.55 14.57 -1.71
C THR A 55 3.45 14.37 -2.76
N ARG A 56 3.44 15.16 -3.84
CA ARG A 56 2.45 14.97 -4.93
C ARG A 56 2.65 13.65 -5.66
N LYS A 57 3.89 13.31 -6.01
CA LYS A 57 4.22 12.02 -6.64
C LYS A 57 3.80 10.86 -5.73
N PHE A 58 4.04 11.04 -4.42
CA PHE A 58 3.63 10.15 -3.36
C PHE A 58 2.14 9.87 -3.35
N TYR A 59 1.33 10.91 -3.16
CA TYR A 59 -0.12 10.78 -3.09
C TYR A 59 -0.71 10.21 -4.38
N SER A 60 -0.16 10.57 -5.55
CA SER A 60 -0.63 10.00 -6.82
C SER A 60 -0.38 8.48 -6.92
N ALA A 61 0.79 8.00 -6.49
CA ALA A 61 1.12 6.58 -6.49
C ALA A 61 0.29 5.82 -5.45
N LEU A 62 0.15 6.40 -4.26
CA LEU A 62 -0.61 5.84 -3.15
C LEU A 62 -2.08 5.66 -3.53
N VAL A 63 -2.72 6.70 -4.09
CA VAL A 63 -4.12 6.63 -4.57
C VAL A 63 -4.30 5.54 -5.62
N SER A 64 -3.39 5.42 -6.58
CA SER A 64 -3.46 4.38 -7.60
C SER A 64 -3.35 2.98 -7.01
N SER A 65 -2.37 2.74 -6.13
CA SER A 65 -2.16 1.45 -5.47
C SER A 65 -3.34 1.07 -4.59
N ILE A 66 -3.93 2.05 -3.91
CA ILE A 66 -5.10 1.87 -3.04
C ILE A 66 -6.34 1.46 -3.83
N ARG A 67 -6.57 2.08 -4.99
CA ARG A 67 -7.68 1.65 -5.85
C ARG A 67 -7.54 0.18 -6.23
N SER A 68 -6.35 -0.21 -6.68
CA SER A 68 -6.07 -1.61 -7.00
C SER A 68 -6.21 -2.52 -5.78
N TYR A 69 -5.75 -2.10 -4.60
CA TYR A 69 -5.82 -2.89 -3.36
C TYR A 69 -7.27 -3.18 -2.96
N VAL A 70 -8.14 -2.17 -3.02
CA VAL A 70 -9.57 -2.33 -2.72
C VAL A 70 -10.24 -3.21 -3.77
N GLU A 71 -9.99 -2.98 -5.06
CA GLU A 71 -10.59 -3.79 -6.13
C GLU A 71 -10.18 -5.27 -6.06
N VAL A 72 -8.88 -5.54 -5.87
CA VAL A 72 -8.33 -6.90 -5.74
C VAL A 72 -8.85 -7.55 -4.47
N GLY A 73 -8.85 -6.84 -3.33
CA GLY A 73 -9.34 -7.37 -2.06
C GLY A 73 -10.83 -7.72 -2.09
N ILE A 74 -11.65 -6.95 -2.81
CA ILE A 74 -13.07 -7.26 -3.02
C ILE A 74 -13.22 -8.53 -3.89
N ARG A 75 -12.42 -8.69 -4.95
CA ARG A 75 -12.43 -9.93 -5.76
C ARG A 75 -11.96 -11.15 -4.96
N ALA A 76 -10.99 -10.97 -4.07
CA ALA A 76 -10.53 -11.98 -3.13
C ALA A 76 -11.54 -12.28 -2.01
N GLY A 77 -12.65 -11.52 -1.90
CA GLY A 77 -13.74 -11.77 -0.96
C GLY A 77 -13.52 -11.19 0.44
N LEU A 78 -12.71 -10.14 0.58
CA LEU A 78 -12.42 -9.50 1.86
C LEU A 78 -13.55 -8.51 2.26
N PRO A 79 -14.35 -8.82 3.30
CA PRO A 79 -15.55 -8.05 3.64
C PRO A 79 -15.26 -6.65 4.17
N ASP A 80 -14.12 -6.44 4.83
CA ASP A 80 -13.75 -5.14 5.40
C ASP A 80 -13.50 -4.10 4.30
N LEU A 81 -12.94 -4.52 3.16
CA LEU A 81 -12.70 -3.64 2.02
C LEU A 81 -13.97 -3.30 1.25
N VAL A 82 -14.96 -4.21 1.27
CA VAL A 82 -16.33 -3.91 0.81
C VAL A 82 -16.93 -2.82 1.68
N ALA A 83 -16.82 -2.95 3.01
CA ALA A 83 -17.35 -1.95 3.95
C ALA A 83 -16.66 -0.59 3.81
N ILE A 84 -15.34 -0.55 3.59
CA ILE A 84 -14.59 0.69 3.35
C ILE A 84 -15.08 1.37 2.08
N ARG A 85 -15.20 0.64 0.97
CA ARG A 85 -15.75 1.18 -0.29
C ARG A 85 -17.17 1.70 -0.09
N ASP A 86 -18.01 0.97 0.62
CA ASP A 86 -19.42 1.35 0.81
C ASP A 86 -19.58 2.56 1.76
N TYR A 87 -18.69 2.72 2.74
CA TYR A 87 -18.68 3.84 3.68
C TYR A 87 -18.08 5.12 3.08
N VAL A 88 -16.95 5.00 2.40
CA VAL A 88 -16.19 6.14 1.86
C VAL A 88 -16.63 6.51 0.44
N GLY A 89 -17.28 5.60 -0.27
CA GLY A 89 -17.65 5.77 -1.66
C GLY A 89 -16.43 5.75 -2.57
N ASN A 90 -16.39 6.68 -3.53
CA ASN A 90 -15.28 6.83 -4.48
C ASN A 90 -14.32 7.96 -4.09
N ASP A 91 -14.34 8.43 -2.83
CA ASP A 91 -13.40 9.46 -2.38
C ASP A 91 -12.02 8.83 -2.09
N GLU A 92 -11.16 8.91 -3.11
CA GLU A 92 -9.81 8.35 -3.09
C GLU A 92 -8.91 8.91 -2.00
N ILE A 93 -9.11 10.17 -1.60
CA ILE A 93 -8.33 10.80 -0.54
C ILE A 93 -8.72 10.16 0.80
N LEU A 94 -10.01 10.00 1.05
CA LEU A 94 -10.50 9.39 2.28
C LEU A 94 -10.15 7.90 2.38
N ILE A 95 -10.25 7.14 1.28
CA ILE A 95 -9.77 5.74 1.26
C ILE A 95 -8.25 5.71 1.54
N GLY A 96 -7.52 6.66 0.96
CA GLY A 96 -6.12 6.98 1.25
C GLY A 96 -5.80 7.06 2.74
N VAL A 97 -6.52 7.94 3.44
CA VAL A 97 -6.35 8.19 4.87
C VAL A 97 -6.69 6.96 5.71
N PHE A 98 -7.79 6.27 5.41
CA PHE A 98 -8.21 5.07 6.16
C PHE A 98 -7.21 3.93 6.02
N LEU A 99 -6.74 3.64 4.81
CA LEU A 99 -5.74 2.60 4.60
C LEU A 99 -4.37 3.01 5.14
N GLY A 100 -4.02 4.29 5.06
CA GLY A 100 -2.87 4.86 5.77
C GLY A 100 -2.89 4.47 7.24
N ALA A 101 -4.00 4.76 7.93
CA ALA A 101 -4.16 4.43 9.35
C ALA A 101 -4.24 2.92 9.66
N MET A 102 -4.79 2.11 8.75
CA MET A 102 -4.90 0.65 8.94
C MET A 102 -3.56 -0.07 8.71
N LEU A 103 -2.78 0.40 7.76
CA LEU A 103 -1.56 -0.26 7.31
C LEU A 103 -0.30 0.34 7.93
N SER A 104 -0.38 1.55 8.51
CA SER A 104 0.75 2.13 9.22
C SER A 104 1.10 1.29 10.45
N ASP A 105 2.39 1.16 10.67
CA ASP A 105 2.95 0.63 11.91
C ASP A 105 3.91 1.69 12.46
N ASP A 106 3.33 2.84 12.81
CA ASP A 106 4.07 4.00 13.34
C ASP A 106 4.93 3.58 14.54
N THR A 107 4.44 2.65 15.35
CA THR A 107 5.15 2.07 16.48
C THR A 107 6.42 1.30 16.08
N LYS A 108 6.43 0.63 14.93
CA LYS A 108 7.64 -0.03 14.43
C LYS A 108 8.63 1.00 13.89
N LEU A 109 8.18 1.95 13.07
CA LEU A 109 9.06 3.00 12.53
C LEU A 109 9.67 3.85 13.65
N GLN A 110 8.89 4.18 14.68
CA GLN A 110 9.40 4.92 15.84
C GLN A 110 10.44 4.11 16.60
N ARG A 111 10.24 2.80 16.79
CA ARG A 111 11.26 1.91 17.40
C ARG A 111 12.54 1.84 16.58
N GLU A 112 12.44 1.85 15.26
CA GLU A 112 13.60 1.92 14.37
C GLU A 112 14.36 3.24 14.54
N LYS A 113 13.65 4.38 14.62
CA LYS A 113 14.23 5.70 14.92
C LYS A 113 14.91 5.74 16.30
N ASP A 114 14.25 5.21 17.32
CA ASP A 114 14.77 5.20 18.70
C ASP A 114 16.00 4.30 18.84
N ALA A 115 16.02 3.15 18.16
CA ALA A 115 17.16 2.22 18.18
C ALA A 115 18.43 2.80 17.55
N MET A 116 18.29 3.73 16.60
CA MET A 116 19.40 4.40 15.93
C MET A 116 19.87 5.69 16.64
N SER A 117 19.12 6.14 17.66
CA SER A 117 19.33 7.42 18.35
C SER A 117 20.55 7.56 19.28
N PRO A 118 21.42 6.56 19.60
CA PRO A 118 22.63 6.86 20.36
C PRO A 118 23.68 7.59 19.50
N GLY A 119 23.58 8.92 19.41
CA GLY A 119 24.61 9.80 18.84
C GLY A 119 24.43 10.24 17.38
N GLN A 120 23.29 9.94 16.75
CA GLN A 120 22.90 10.46 15.43
C GLN A 120 21.86 11.59 15.56
N THR A 121 21.87 12.52 14.62
CA THR A 121 20.80 13.51 14.47
C THR A 121 19.57 12.89 13.81
N GLU A 122 18.40 13.48 14.05
CA GLU A 122 17.12 13.06 13.43
C GLU A 122 17.22 13.01 11.89
N LEU A 123 17.91 13.98 11.28
CA LEU A 123 18.19 14.01 9.84
C LEU A 123 19.04 12.81 9.38
N GLU A 124 20.08 12.44 10.12
CA GLU A 124 20.95 11.30 9.78
C GLU A 124 20.18 9.98 9.89
N THR A 125 19.40 9.83 10.95
CA THR A 125 18.51 8.67 11.15
C THR A 125 17.48 8.58 10.03
N SER A 126 16.80 9.67 9.70
CA SER A 126 15.79 9.67 8.63
C SER A 126 16.39 9.43 7.25
N ARG A 127 17.64 9.87 6.96
CA ARG A 127 18.35 9.54 5.71
C ARG A 127 18.72 8.07 5.61
N LEU A 128 19.20 7.49 6.71
CA LEU A 128 19.55 6.08 6.76
C LEU A 128 18.31 5.21 6.54
N LEU A 129 17.22 5.52 7.23
CA LEU A 129 15.93 4.83 7.07
C LEU A 129 15.37 5.01 5.65
N TRP A 130 15.47 6.21 5.08
CA TRP A 130 15.04 6.48 3.69
C TRP A 130 15.75 5.59 2.67
N SER A 131 17.05 5.38 2.83
CA SER A 131 17.80 4.45 1.99
C SER A 131 17.44 3.00 2.28
N THR A 132 17.28 2.63 3.55
CA THR A 132 17.02 1.25 4.00
C THR A 132 15.67 0.75 3.51
N HIS A 133 14.67 1.62 3.52
CA HIS A 133 13.31 1.35 3.02
C HIS A 133 13.18 1.56 1.51
N GLY A 134 14.29 1.79 0.78
CA GLY A 134 14.27 1.90 -0.69
C GLY A 134 13.56 3.15 -1.24
N CYS A 135 13.25 4.13 -0.38
CA CYS A 135 12.53 5.35 -0.74
C CYS A 135 13.28 6.16 -1.80
N ALA A 136 14.63 6.14 -1.76
CA ALA A 136 15.45 6.76 -2.78
C ALA A 136 15.22 6.14 -4.16
N THR A 137 15.26 4.82 -4.31
CA THR A 137 15.01 4.20 -5.63
C THR A 137 13.62 4.49 -6.17
N ARG A 138 12.64 4.60 -5.27
CA ARG A 138 11.22 4.77 -5.63
C ARG A 138 10.85 6.22 -5.94
N TYR A 139 11.45 7.17 -5.22
CA TYR A 139 11.09 8.59 -5.29
C TYR A 139 12.25 9.52 -5.69
N ALA A 140 13.50 9.05 -5.68
CA ALA A 140 14.64 9.79 -6.20
C ALA A 140 14.70 9.70 -7.73
N ALA A 141 13.89 10.56 -8.33
CA ALA A 141 14.42 11.54 -9.27
C ALA A 141 14.20 12.94 -8.64
N LEU A 142 14.77 13.15 -7.45
CA LEU A 142 14.77 14.41 -6.71
C LEU A 142 16.22 14.88 -6.52
#